data_AF-A0A529P2C8-F1
#
_entry.id   AF-A0A529P2C8-F1
#
_cell.length_a   1.000
_cell.length_b   1.000
_cell.length_c   1.000
_cell.angle_alpha   90.00
_cell.angle_beta   90.00
_cell.angle_gamma   90.00
#
_symmetry.space_group_name_H-M   'P 1'
#
loop_
_entity.id
_entity.type
_entity.pdbx_description
1 polymer ?
#
loop_
_entity_poly.entity_id
_entity_poly.type
_entity_poly.pdbx_seq_one_letter_code
_entity_poly.pdbx_strand_id
1 'polypeptide(L)'
;ALRFFRHQDGSLARFNGMGATIHDRIATILRHDDTVGAPLLHAPHSGYERLSMGGVTVIADTGLPPPVDVSNAAHAGCLAFEMSSGRQHYIVNAGIDTYGAAEFRPLARATAAHSTATVNDTSSARFSHSLRVNDLLGSPLIGGPQHVPCKRTDLKGSQGFLARHDGYVQRFGFLHEREMKLSSNGNVLTGRDRFQRPGGAAIRNNGRDFVAVRFHVHPDINLLQDEHDRLVLAADQGDTWVFTCAGIVPEVEESIYFAGLGGPRRSRQIVLAFKASEISEVHWQLTRTTIAGYPENN
;
A
#
# COMPACT_ATOMS: atom_id res chain seq x y z
N ALA A 1 14.84 14.50 -0.51
CA ALA A 1 14.04 13.35 -0.03
C ALA A 1 12.53 13.53 -0.24
N LEU A 2 11.95 14.68 0.09
CA LEU A 2 10.49 14.90 0.00
C LEU A 2 9.88 14.60 -1.38
N ARG A 3 10.60 14.93 -2.46
CA ARG A 3 10.18 14.65 -3.85
C ARG A 3 9.97 13.15 -4.15
N PHE A 4 10.66 12.26 -3.42
CA PHE A 4 10.50 10.80 -3.54
C PHE A 4 9.08 10.36 -3.15
N PHE A 5 8.55 10.93 -2.07
CA PHE A 5 7.27 10.53 -1.49
C PHE A 5 6.07 11.21 -2.15
N ARG A 6 6.30 12.06 -3.16
CA ARG A 6 5.24 12.82 -3.82
C ARG A 6 4.60 12.04 -4.95
N HIS A 7 3.27 11.97 -4.94
CA HIS A 7 2.49 11.66 -6.12
C HIS A 7 2.51 12.84 -7.10
N GLN A 8 2.01 12.62 -8.31
CA GLN A 8 2.08 13.60 -9.41
C GLN A 8 1.19 14.84 -9.17
N ASP A 9 0.14 14.72 -8.34
CA ASP A 9 -0.67 15.86 -7.89
C ASP A 9 0.07 16.76 -6.88
N GLY A 10 1.18 16.26 -6.34
CA GLY A 10 2.03 16.93 -5.36
C GLY A 10 1.80 16.50 -3.91
N SER A 11 0.80 15.67 -3.64
CA SER A 11 0.53 15.10 -2.33
C SER A 11 1.58 14.07 -1.91
N LEU A 12 1.74 13.82 -0.61
CA LEU A 12 2.62 12.77 -0.08
C LEU A 12 1.88 11.46 0.07
N ALA A 13 2.59 10.36 -0.16
CA ALA A 13 2.11 9.02 0.15
C ALA A 13 1.92 8.84 1.67
N ARG A 14 0.90 8.08 2.07
CA ARG A 14 0.35 8.06 3.43
C ARG A 14 0.84 6.86 4.22
N PHE A 15 2.15 6.78 4.40
CA PHE A 15 2.80 5.76 5.23
C PHE A 15 3.08 6.28 6.66
N ASN A 16 3.11 5.38 7.64
CA ASN A 16 3.71 5.60 8.96
C ASN A 16 3.34 6.94 9.63
N GLY A 17 2.03 7.16 9.83
CA GLY A 17 1.52 8.33 10.54
C GLY A 17 1.27 9.55 9.67
N MET A 18 1.46 9.44 8.35
CA MET A 18 1.12 10.49 7.40
C MET A 18 -0.40 10.57 7.18
N GLY A 19 -0.93 11.79 7.38
CA GLY A 19 -2.32 12.14 7.12
C GLY A 19 -2.49 12.97 5.85
N ALA A 20 -3.51 13.85 5.84
CA ALA A 20 -3.78 14.72 4.72
C ALA A 20 -2.59 15.64 4.40
N THR A 21 -2.29 15.80 3.10
CA THR A 21 -1.21 16.69 2.67
C THR A 21 -1.67 18.15 2.60
N ILE A 22 -0.95 19.02 3.30
CA ILE A 22 -1.13 20.48 3.21
C ILE A 22 -0.22 21.01 2.09
N HIS A 23 -0.77 21.13 0.89
CA HIS A 23 -0.01 21.43 -0.34
C HIS A 23 0.83 22.71 -0.24
N ASP A 24 0.30 23.79 0.34
CA ASP A 24 1.03 25.06 0.45
C ASP A 24 2.29 24.94 1.30
N ARG A 25 2.25 24.14 2.38
CA ARG A 25 3.41 23.89 3.24
C ARG A 25 4.50 23.14 2.48
N ILE A 26 4.13 22.13 1.71
CA ILE A 26 5.06 21.37 0.88
C ILE A 26 5.66 22.25 -0.22
N ALA A 27 4.84 23.02 -0.92
CA ALA A 27 5.30 23.92 -1.97
C ALA A 27 6.31 24.93 -1.40
N THR A 28 6.05 25.46 -0.21
CA THR A 28 6.94 26.39 0.48
C THR A 28 8.28 25.76 0.82
N ILE A 29 8.28 24.53 1.37
CA ILE A 29 9.51 23.80 1.67
C ILE A 29 10.32 23.52 0.39
N LEU A 30 9.66 23.10 -0.68
CA LEU A 30 10.33 22.76 -1.95
C LEU A 30 10.90 23.98 -2.68
N ARG A 31 10.35 25.19 -2.47
CA ARG A 31 10.97 26.42 -3.00
C ARG A 31 12.36 26.69 -2.43
N HIS A 32 12.69 26.09 -1.29
CA HIS A 32 13.99 26.18 -0.62
C HIS A 32 14.83 24.90 -0.84
N ASP A 33 14.38 23.98 -1.70
CA ASP A 33 15.13 22.78 -2.07
C ASP A 33 15.89 23.05 -3.38
N ASP A 34 17.20 23.29 -3.27
CA ASP A 34 18.09 23.61 -4.39
C ASP A 34 18.41 22.37 -5.28
N THR A 35 17.82 21.20 -5.00
CA THR A 35 18.10 19.99 -5.77
C THR A 35 17.41 19.97 -7.14
N VAL A 36 18.18 20.30 -8.18
CA VAL A 36 17.81 20.15 -9.59
C VAL A 36 18.08 18.69 -10.02
N GLY A 37 17.02 17.88 -10.16
CA GLY A 37 17.15 16.47 -10.56
C GLY A 37 15.83 15.70 -10.57
N ALA A 38 15.80 14.49 -11.13
CA ALA A 38 14.64 13.59 -10.99
C ALA A 38 14.56 13.02 -9.56
N PRO A 39 13.36 12.68 -9.03
CA PRO A 39 13.26 12.02 -7.74
C PRO A 39 14.06 10.71 -7.72
N LEU A 40 14.66 10.39 -6.57
CA LEU A 40 15.27 9.09 -6.36
C LEU A 40 14.24 7.98 -6.60
N LEU A 41 14.69 6.85 -7.13
CA LEU A 41 13.83 5.69 -7.34
C LEU A 41 13.85 4.72 -6.15
N HIS A 42 14.89 4.79 -5.33
CA HIS A 42 15.01 4.00 -4.10
C HIS A 42 15.53 4.90 -2.98
N ALA A 43 14.95 4.74 -1.79
CA ALA A 43 15.45 5.32 -0.55
C ALA A 43 15.96 4.19 0.38
N PRO A 44 17.20 3.69 0.20
CA PRO A 44 17.69 2.48 0.88
C PRO A 44 17.79 2.63 2.40
N HIS A 45 18.05 3.83 2.89
CA HIS A 45 18.16 4.09 4.34
C HIS A 45 16.80 4.13 5.05
N SER A 46 15.75 4.57 4.35
CA SER A 46 14.39 4.63 4.92
C SER A 46 13.52 3.46 4.48
N GLY A 47 13.98 2.63 3.54
CA GLY A 47 13.29 1.43 3.08
C GLY A 47 12.05 1.72 2.25
N TYR A 48 12.18 2.49 1.17
CA TYR A 48 11.09 2.68 0.22
C TYR A 48 11.54 2.49 -1.23
N GLU A 49 10.61 2.01 -2.04
CA GLU A 49 10.73 1.90 -3.49
C GLU A 49 9.73 2.80 -4.21
N ARG A 50 10.20 3.39 -5.31
CA ARG A 50 9.38 4.17 -6.22
C ARG A 50 9.50 3.59 -7.63
N LEU A 51 8.33 3.30 -8.22
CA LEU A 51 8.19 3.00 -9.65
C LEU A 51 7.52 4.21 -10.31
N SER A 52 8.08 4.72 -11.41
CA SER A 52 7.56 5.88 -12.11
C SER A 52 7.78 5.71 -13.61
N MET A 53 6.72 5.35 -14.33
CA MET A 53 6.72 5.15 -15.79
C MET A 53 5.47 5.80 -16.39
N GLY A 54 5.64 6.50 -17.53
CA GLY A 54 4.58 7.31 -18.11
C GLY A 54 4.01 8.32 -17.10
N GLY A 55 2.67 8.37 -16.99
CA GLY A 55 1.97 9.18 -15.99
C GLY A 55 1.66 8.46 -14.67
N VAL A 56 2.26 7.29 -14.41
CA VAL A 56 1.98 6.48 -13.21
C VAL A 56 3.11 6.58 -12.20
N THR A 57 2.72 6.64 -10.94
CA THR A 57 3.65 6.57 -9.80
C THR A 57 3.14 5.55 -8.80
N VAL A 58 4.03 4.64 -8.42
CA VAL A 58 3.84 3.70 -7.32
C VAL A 58 4.91 3.98 -6.28
N ILE A 59 4.51 4.06 -5.01
CA ILE A 59 5.42 4.17 -3.87
C ILE A 59 5.09 3.03 -2.92
N ALA A 60 6.10 2.32 -2.45
CA ALA A 60 5.94 1.17 -1.56
C ALA A 60 6.88 1.23 -0.35
N ASP A 61 6.37 0.82 0.81
CA ASP A 61 7.14 0.64 2.05
C ASP A 61 7.81 -0.74 2.02
N THR A 62 9.13 -0.74 1.90
CA THR A 62 9.99 -1.94 1.88
C THR A 62 11.00 -1.91 3.03
N GLY A 63 10.67 -1.17 4.11
CA GLY A 63 11.57 -0.88 5.20
C GLY A 63 11.32 -1.71 6.45
N LEU A 64 12.31 -1.67 7.34
CA LEU A 64 12.15 -2.13 8.71
C LEU A 64 11.30 -1.14 9.50
N PRO A 65 10.48 -1.61 10.46
CA PRO A 65 9.86 -0.71 11.42
C PRO A 65 10.94 0.08 12.17
N PRO A 66 10.69 1.35 12.52
CA PRO A 66 11.65 2.15 13.25
C PRO A 66 11.87 1.61 14.68
N PRO A 67 12.99 1.98 15.33
CA PRO A 67 13.23 1.68 16.75
C PRO A 67 12.06 2.09 17.65
N VAL A 68 11.83 1.32 18.72
CA VAL A 68 10.64 1.43 19.59
C VAL A 68 10.43 2.86 20.11
N ASP A 69 11.51 3.52 20.51
CA ASP A 69 11.56 4.87 21.07
C ASP A 69 11.09 5.97 20.08
N VAL A 70 11.12 5.69 18.78
CA VAL A 70 10.66 6.62 17.73
C VAL A 70 9.51 6.05 16.89
N SER A 71 8.83 5.01 17.40
CA SER A 71 7.83 4.24 16.66
C SER A 71 6.36 4.63 16.90
N ASN A 72 6.13 5.74 17.60
CA ASN A 72 4.78 6.15 18.02
C ASN A 72 3.83 6.47 16.85
N ALA A 73 4.37 7.00 15.76
CA ALA A 73 3.64 7.25 14.52
C ALA A 73 3.74 6.09 13.53
N ALA A 74 4.54 5.06 13.80
CA ALA A 74 4.76 3.97 12.86
C ALA A 74 3.53 3.06 12.79
N HIS A 75 3.33 2.49 11.60
CA HIS A 75 2.18 1.62 11.28
C HIS A 75 2.67 0.19 11.00
N ALA A 76 1.77 -0.79 11.05
CA ALA A 76 2.04 -2.16 10.65
C ALA A 76 1.86 -2.35 9.12
N GLY A 77 2.38 -1.41 8.33
CA GLY A 77 2.14 -1.29 6.89
C GLY A 77 3.26 -1.83 5.98
N CYS A 78 4.16 -2.68 6.49
CA CYS A 78 5.27 -3.22 5.69
C CYS A 78 4.76 -3.90 4.40
N LEU A 79 5.42 -3.63 3.27
CA LEU A 79 5.03 -4.01 1.91
C LEU A 79 3.73 -3.39 1.37
N ALA A 80 3.17 -2.40 2.06
CA ALA A 80 2.08 -1.61 1.52
C ALA A 80 2.54 -0.69 0.40
N PHE A 81 1.62 -0.31 -0.48
CA PHE A 81 1.90 0.62 -1.57
C PHE A 81 0.75 1.59 -1.81
N GLU A 82 1.06 2.68 -2.50
CA GLU A 82 0.08 3.60 -3.10
C GLU A 82 0.35 3.74 -4.59
N MET A 83 -0.70 3.96 -5.37
CA MET A 83 -0.65 4.14 -6.82
C MET A 83 -1.46 5.37 -7.23
N SER A 84 -0.83 6.26 -7.97
CA SER A 84 -1.49 7.36 -8.67
C SER A 84 -1.29 7.26 -10.18
N SER A 85 -2.28 7.74 -10.93
CA SER A 85 -2.23 7.88 -12.38
C SER A 85 -2.66 9.29 -12.78
N GLY A 86 -1.77 10.03 -13.43
CA GLY A 86 -1.95 11.48 -13.58
C GLY A 86 -2.12 12.12 -12.21
N ARG A 87 -3.10 13.00 -12.06
CA ARG A 87 -3.37 13.70 -10.79
C ARG A 87 -4.28 12.91 -9.82
N GLN A 88 -4.68 11.69 -10.17
CA GLN A 88 -5.65 10.90 -9.41
C GLN A 88 -4.97 9.76 -8.64
N HIS A 89 -5.41 9.53 -7.40
CA HIS A 89 -4.99 8.40 -6.56
C HIS A 89 -5.98 7.25 -6.71
N TYR A 90 -5.49 6.05 -6.99
CA TYR A 90 -6.33 4.86 -7.20
C TYR A 90 -6.26 3.94 -6.00
N ILE A 91 -5.06 3.39 -5.76
CA ILE A 91 -4.77 2.55 -4.60
C ILE A 91 -4.06 3.40 -3.56
N VAL A 92 -4.55 3.40 -2.33
CA VAL A 92 -4.02 4.21 -1.23
C VAL A 92 -3.82 3.36 0.02
N ASN A 93 -3.20 3.93 1.04
CA ASN A 93 -3.40 3.47 2.41
C ASN A 93 -4.49 4.33 3.06
N ALA A 94 -5.11 3.83 4.13
CA ALA A 94 -6.12 4.61 4.85
C ALA A 94 -5.53 5.91 5.45
N GLY A 95 -4.22 5.93 5.70
CA GLY A 95 -3.53 7.03 6.36
C GLY A 95 -4.03 7.25 7.77
N ILE A 96 -3.82 8.44 8.32
CA ILE A 96 -4.31 8.81 9.65
C ILE A 96 -4.93 10.21 9.63
N ASP A 97 -5.90 10.44 10.50
CA ASP A 97 -6.29 11.80 10.86
C ASP A 97 -5.44 12.25 12.06
N THR A 98 -4.40 13.05 11.80
CA THR A 98 -3.47 13.51 12.84
C THR A 98 -4.14 14.43 13.87
N TYR A 99 -5.21 15.13 13.46
CA TYR A 99 -5.95 16.09 14.30
C TYR A 99 -7.31 15.55 14.78
N GLY A 100 -7.73 14.39 14.27
CA GLY A 100 -8.97 13.72 14.62
C GLY A 100 -8.92 12.94 15.93
N ALA A 101 -10.02 12.23 16.20
CA ALA A 101 -10.21 11.47 17.43
C ALA A 101 -9.12 10.39 17.62
N ALA A 102 -8.47 10.40 18.78
CA ALA A 102 -7.35 9.50 19.07
C ALA A 102 -7.75 8.01 19.06
N GLU A 103 -9.03 7.71 19.26
CA GLU A 103 -9.62 6.36 19.22
C GLU A 103 -9.49 5.66 17.86
N PHE A 104 -9.37 6.40 16.76
CA PHE A 104 -9.16 5.81 15.42
C PHE A 104 -7.71 5.41 15.16
N ARG A 105 -6.75 5.91 15.95
CA ARG A 105 -5.32 5.69 15.71
C ARG A 105 -4.93 4.20 15.75
N PRO A 106 -5.40 3.35 16.68
CA PRO A 106 -5.10 1.92 16.66
C PRO A 106 -5.56 1.23 15.36
N LEU A 107 -6.74 1.60 14.85
CA LEU A 107 -7.29 1.04 13.61
C LEU A 107 -6.49 1.48 12.39
N ALA A 108 -6.20 2.79 12.28
CA ALA A 108 -5.41 3.37 11.20
C ALA A 108 -3.98 2.78 11.09
N ARG A 109 -3.45 2.29 12.21
CA ARG A 109 -2.09 1.73 12.30
C ARG A 109 -2.03 0.24 12.00
N ALA A 110 -3.15 -0.47 12.01
CA ALA A 110 -3.19 -1.90 11.75
C ALA A 110 -2.85 -2.22 10.28
N THR A 111 -2.33 -3.42 10.03
CA THR A 111 -2.02 -3.88 8.67
C THR A 111 -3.26 -3.88 7.77
N ALA A 112 -4.44 -4.16 8.33
CA ALA A 112 -5.71 -4.15 7.60
C ALA A 112 -6.16 -2.77 7.07
N ALA A 113 -5.50 -1.68 7.49
CA ALA A 113 -5.74 -0.32 7.00
C ALA A 113 -4.76 0.09 5.88
N HIS A 114 -3.97 -0.85 5.38
CA HIS A 114 -2.94 -0.63 4.38
C HIS A 114 -3.12 -1.58 3.20
N SER A 115 -2.69 -1.14 2.01
CA SER A 115 -2.76 -1.95 0.78
C SER A 115 -1.67 -3.01 0.75
N THR A 116 -1.77 -3.98 1.65
CA THR A 116 -0.85 -5.12 1.89
C THR A 116 -1.65 -6.31 2.44
N ALA A 117 -0.98 -7.34 2.95
CA ALA A 117 -1.60 -8.58 3.37
C ALA A 117 -1.60 -8.81 4.89
N THR A 118 -2.71 -9.36 5.39
CA THR A 118 -2.81 -9.95 6.74
C THR A 118 -2.78 -11.46 6.67
N VAL A 119 -2.26 -12.10 7.73
CA VAL A 119 -2.44 -13.53 7.97
C VAL A 119 -3.36 -13.71 9.17
N ASN A 120 -4.45 -14.44 8.99
CA ASN A 120 -5.42 -14.79 10.02
C ASN A 120 -5.85 -13.54 10.82
N ASP A 121 -6.23 -12.50 10.08
CA ASP A 121 -6.59 -11.14 10.55
C ASP A 121 -5.64 -10.53 11.58
N THR A 122 -4.36 -10.88 11.48
CA THR A 122 -3.31 -10.39 12.37
C THR A 122 -2.42 -9.42 11.61
N SER A 123 -2.04 -8.33 12.28
CA SER A 123 -1.07 -7.38 11.74
C SER A 123 0.35 -7.96 11.72
N SER A 124 1.15 -7.55 10.73
CA SER A 124 2.56 -7.93 10.58
C SER A 124 3.45 -7.41 11.72
N ALA A 125 2.91 -6.47 12.51
CA ALA A 125 3.58 -5.84 13.62
C ALA A 125 2.65 -5.67 14.84
N ARG A 126 3.25 -5.44 16.01
CA ARG A 126 2.60 -5.40 17.33
C ARG A 126 2.73 -4.03 17.96
N PHE A 127 1.66 -3.63 18.66
CA PHE A 127 1.62 -2.38 19.43
C PHE A 127 1.60 -2.67 20.94
N SER A 128 2.22 -1.79 21.72
CA SER A 128 1.99 -1.76 23.17
C SER A 128 0.64 -1.10 23.45
N HIS A 129 -0.16 -1.73 24.30
CA HIS A 129 -1.43 -1.19 24.77
C HIS A 129 -1.50 -1.07 26.30
N SER A 130 -0.36 -1.19 27.00
CA SER A 130 -0.33 -0.99 28.46
C SER A 130 -0.72 0.45 28.78
N LEU A 131 -1.76 0.65 29.60
CA LEU A 131 -2.27 1.98 29.98
C LEU A 131 -1.14 2.88 30.51
N ARG A 132 -0.27 2.34 31.40
CA ARG A 132 0.90 3.07 31.93
C ARG A 132 1.93 3.46 30.87
N VAL A 133 2.09 2.64 29.82
CA VAL A 133 3.02 2.93 28.72
C VAL A 133 2.37 3.90 27.73
N ASN A 134 1.06 3.78 27.50
CA ASN A 134 0.28 4.66 26.64
C ASN A 134 0.27 6.10 27.16
N ASP A 135 0.12 6.31 28.46
CA ASP A 135 0.11 7.64 29.07
C ASP A 135 1.48 8.33 29.00
N LEU A 136 2.58 7.56 28.94
CA LEU A 136 3.95 8.09 28.94
C LEU A 136 4.54 8.22 27.53
N LEU A 137 4.27 7.24 26.65
CA LEU A 137 4.93 7.07 25.36
C LEU A 137 3.94 6.92 24.19
N GLY A 138 2.62 6.89 24.42
CA GLY A 138 1.66 6.46 23.41
C GLY A 138 1.70 4.94 23.19
N SER A 139 1.22 4.46 22.03
CA SER A 139 1.19 3.01 21.72
C SER A 139 2.32 2.63 20.75
N PRO A 140 3.60 2.56 21.17
CA PRO A 140 4.71 2.27 20.27
C PRO A 140 4.57 0.88 19.64
N LEU A 141 5.23 0.72 18.49
CA LEU A 141 5.46 -0.56 17.87
C LEU A 141 6.50 -1.32 18.71
N ILE A 142 6.12 -2.46 19.27
CA ILE A 142 6.95 -3.28 20.17
C ILE A 142 7.43 -4.58 19.54
N GLY A 143 7.08 -4.79 18.27
CA GLY A 143 7.51 -5.95 17.49
C GLY A 143 7.00 -5.83 16.07
N GLY A 144 7.69 -6.44 15.12
CA GLY A 144 7.38 -6.36 13.70
C GLY A 144 8.40 -7.13 12.90
N PRO A 145 8.44 -6.96 11.57
CA PRO A 145 9.48 -7.55 10.76
C PRO A 145 10.88 -7.16 11.25
N GLN A 146 11.78 -8.13 11.30
CA GLN A 146 13.20 -7.94 11.62
C GLN A 146 14.10 -8.08 10.39
N HIS A 147 13.59 -8.75 9.35
CA HIS A 147 14.27 -8.90 8.07
C HIS A 147 13.34 -8.48 6.94
N VAL A 148 13.73 -7.42 6.22
CA VAL A 148 12.99 -6.92 5.06
C VAL A 148 13.92 -6.78 3.85
N PRO A 149 14.42 -7.89 3.26
CA PRO A 149 15.20 -7.79 2.02
C PRO A 149 14.36 -7.21 0.88
N CYS A 150 14.93 -6.26 0.16
CA CYS A 150 14.37 -5.66 -1.05
C CYS A 150 15.40 -5.73 -2.18
N LYS A 151 14.96 -6.05 -3.38
CA LYS A 151 15.77 -6.04 -4.60
C LYS A 151 14.99 -5.39 -5.74
N ARG A 152 15.56 -4.34 -6.34
CA ARG A 152 15.04 -3.79 -7.60
C ARG A 152 15.27 -4.75 -8.77
N THR A 153 14.30 -4.78 -9.68
CA THR A 153 14.25 -5.66 -10.86
C THR A 153 13.98 -4.85 -12.12
N ASP A 154 14.57 -3.65 -12.21
CA ASP A 154 14.44 -2.79 -13.38
C ASP A 154 15.00 -3.46 -14.64
N LEU A 155 14.25 -3.35 -15.74
CA LEU A 155 14.63 -3.84 -17.06
C LEU A 155 14.40 -2.73 -18.09
N LYS A 156 14.95 -2.90 -19.30
CA LYS A 156 14.63 -1.98 -20.41
C LYS A 156 13.11 -1.98 -20.65
N GLY A 157 12.47 -0.85 -20.40
CA GLY A 157 11.02 -0.69 -20.58
C GLY A 157 10.15 -1.23 -19.43
N SER A 158 10.70 -1.49 -18.24
CA SER A 158 9.86 -1.72 -17.05
C SER A 158 10.65 -1.45 -15.77
N GLN A 159 9.96 -0.94 -14.75
CA GLN A 159 10.53 -0.83 -13.41
C GLN A 159 9.87 -1.83 -12.47
N GLY A 160 10.61 -2.33 -11.49
CA GLY A 160 10.04 -3.26 -10.52
C GLY A 160 10.91 -3.49 -9.30
N PHE A 161 10.34 -4.18 -8.32
CA PHE A 161 11.04 -4.66 -7.15
C PHE A 161 10.43 -5.97 -6.63
N LEU A 162 11.22 -6.70 -5.86
CA LEU A 162 10.81 -7.83 -5.04
C LEU A 162 11.27 -7.55 -3.61
N ALA A 163 10.33 -7.57 -2.68
CA ALA A 163 10.60 -7.38 -1.26
C ALA A 163 9.86 -8.42 -0.42
N ARG A 164 10.41 -8.77 0.75
CA ARG A 164 9.86 -9.81 1.62
C ARG A 164 10.03 -9.44 3.07
N HIS A 165 9.09 -9.81 3.93
CA HIS A 165 9.20 -9.59 5.38
C HIS A 165 8.92 -10.85 6.21
N ASP A 166 9.45 -10.91 7.42
CA ASP A 166 9.30 -12.03 8.37
C ASP A 166 8.28 -11.79 9.49
N GLY A 167 7.52 -10.69 9.45
CA GLY A 167 6.53 -10.31 10.49
C GLY A 167 5.49 -11.37 10.88
N TYR A 168 5.22 -12.37 10.04
CA TYR A 168 4.31 -13.48 10.34
C TYR A 168 5.01 -14.78 10.77
N VAL A 169 6.34 -14.84 10.73
CA VAL A 169 7.10 -16.08 10.99
C VAL A 169 6.88 -16.58 12.42
N GLN A 170 7.03 -15.71 13.41
CA GLN A 170 6.94 -16.14 14.81
C GLN A 170 5.57 -16.74 15.16
N ARG A 171 4.49 -16.20 14.60
CA ARG A 171 3.11 -16.60 14.95
C ARG A 171 2.56 -17.69 14.06
N PHE A 172 2.86 -17.63 12.77
CA PHE A 172 2.21 -18.45 11.73
C PHE A 172 3.22 -19.23 10.89
N GLY A 173 4.50 -18.89 10.94
CA GLY A 173 5.55 -19.52 10.16
C GLY A 173 5.56 -19.09 8.69
N PHE A 174 5.06 -17.89 8.40
CA PHE A 174 5.03 -17.33 7.03
C PHE A 174 6.00 -16.17 6.84
N LEU A 175 6.73 -16.22 5.73
CA LEU A 175 7.29 -15.07 5.06
C LEU A 175 6.26 -14.54 4.06
N HIS A 176 6.08 -13.23 4.01
CA HIS A 176 5.26 -12.56 3.00
C HIS A 176 6.19 -11.85 2.01
N GLU A 177 6.14 -12.23 0.75
CA GLU A 177 6.92 -11.67 -0.35
C GLU A 177 5.99 -10.99 -1.36
N ARG A 178 6.32 -9.75 -1.72
CA ARG A 178 5.62 -8.98 -2.73
C ARG A 178 6.58 -8.61 -3.85
N GLU A 179 6.20 -8.95 -5.08
CA GLU A 179 6.84 -8.45 -6.29
C GLU A 179 5.89 -7.48 -6.99
N MET A 180 6.42 -6.38 -7.50
CA MET A 180 5.68 -5.39 -8.29
C MET A 180 6.45 -5.00 -9.53
N LYS A 181 5.74 -4.85 -10.65
CA LYS A 181 6.31 -4.43 -11.93
C LYS A 181 5.37 -3.49 -12.66
N LEU A 182 5.92 -2.35 -13.09
CA LEU A 182 5.25 -1.33 -13.88
C LEU A 182 5.81 -1.34 -15.30
N SER A 183 4.91 -1.42 -16.30
CA SER A 183 5.27 -1.44 -17.72
C SER A 183 5.81 -0.09 -18.23
N SER A 184 6.41 -0.10 -19.42
CA SER A 184 7.09 1.05 -20.05
C SER A 184 6.23 2.31 -20.10
N ASN A 185 4.98 2.15 -20.51
CA ASN A 185 4.07 3.28 -20.72
C ASN A 185 3.24 3.58 -19.46
N GLY A 186 3.49 2.87 -18.35
CA GLY A 186 2.67 2.98 -17.14
C GLY A 186 1.21 2.57 -17.39
N ASN A 187 0.97 1.64 -18.30
CA ASN A 187 -0.37 1.16 -18.63
C ASN A 187 -0.72 -0.17 -17.95
N VAL A 188 0.26 -0.86 -17.37
CA VAL A 188 0.06 -2.11 -16.64
C VAL A 188 0.91 -2.10 -15.38
N LEU A 189 0.25 -2.26 -14.24
CA LEU A 189 0.88 -2.59 -12.96
C LEU A 189 0.52 -4.04 -12.62
N THR A 190 1.54 -4.90 -12.54
CA THR A 190 1.39 -6.28 -12.07
C THR A 190 1.96 -6.41 -10.68
N GLY A 191 1.35 -7.25 -9.86
CA GLY A 191 1.91 -7.66 -8.60
C GLY A 191 1.68 -9.13 -8.29
N ARG A 192 2.54 -9.66 -7.43
CA ARG A 192 2.54 -11.05 -6.98
C ARG A 192 2.76 -11.06 -5.48
N ASP A 193 1.82 -11.63 -4.75
CA ASP A 193 1.91 -11.82 -3.30
C ASP A 193 2.08 -13.31 -3.00
N ARG A 194 3.21 -13.65 -2.38
CA ARG A 194 3.60 -15.03 -2.07
C ARG A 194 3.78 -15.24 -0.57
N PHE A 195 3.21 -16.33 -0.07
CA PHE A 195 3.32 -16.79 1.30
C PHE A 195 4.08 -18.10 1.32
N GLN A 196 5.16 -18.16 2.09
CA GLN A 196 6.02 -19.34 2.14
C GLN A 196 6.59 -19.55 3.54
N ARG A 197 6.95 -20.78 3.88
CA ARG A 197 7.64 -21.04 5.14
C ARG A 197 9.14 -20.78 5.00
N PRO A 198 9.83 -20.32 6.06
CA PRO A 198 11.28 -20.34 6.09
C PRO A 198 11.83 -21.72 5.71
N GLY A 199 12.83 -21.74 4.83
CA GLY A 199 13.42 -22.99 4.31
C GLY A 199 12.56 -23.73 3.26
N GLY A 200 11.45 -23.16 2.80
CA GLY A 200 10.65 -23.74 1.71
C GLY A 200 9.79 -24.94 2.10
N ALA A 201 9.60 -25.18 3.39
CA ALA A 201 8.76 -26.27 3.88
C ALA A 201 7.29 -26.09 3.45
N ALA A 202 6.59 -27.20 3.21
CA ALA A 202 5.17 -27.19 2.86
C ALA A 202 4.32 -26.49 3.93
N ILE A 203 3.37 -25.67 3.46
CA ILE A 203 2.40 -24.98 4.32
C ILE A 203 1.37 -26.00 4.79
N ARG A 204 1.12 -26.03 6.10
CA ARG A 204 0.14 -26.94 6.70
C ARG A 204 -1.21 -26.25 6.78
N ASN A 205 -2.27 -26.93 6.35
CA ASN A 205 -3.66 -26.52 6.58
C ASN A 205 -4.02 -26.79 8.05
N ASN A 206 -3.70 -25.84 8.92
CA ASN A 206 -3.96 -25.93 10.37
C ASN A 206 -5.00 -24.90 10.84
N GLY A 207 -5.75 -24.29 9.91
CA GLY A 207 -6.75 -23.27 10.20
C GLY A 207 -6.18 -21.91 10.59
N ARG A 208 -4.86 -21.69 10.43
CA ARG A 208 -4.17 -20.43 10.77
C ARG A 208 -3.41 -19.83 9.60
N ASP A 209 -3.83 -20.21 8.39
CA ASP A 209 -3.19 -19.89 7.11
C ASP A 209 -4.09 -19.08 6.18
N PHE A 210 -5.19 -18.53 6.70
CA PHE A 210 -6.02 -17.57 5.99
C PHE A 210 -5.23 -16.30 5.69
N VAL A 211 -5.28 -15.84 4.45
CA VAL A 211 -4.63 -14.63 3.96
C VAL A 211 -5.69 -13.73 3.35
N ALA A 212 -5.55 -12.43 3.62
CA ALA A 212 -6.32 -11.39 2.93
C ALA A 212 -5.35 -10.32 2.42
N VAL A 213 -5.21 -10.22 1.10
CA VAL A 213 -4.47 -9.16 0.41
C VAL A 213 -5.44 -8.04 0.08
N ARG A 214 -5.17 -6.83 0.58
CA ARG A 214 -6.09 -5.68 0.47
C ARG A 214 -5.55 -4.61 -0.47
N PHE A 215 -6.48 -3.93 -1.13
CA PHE A 215 -6.22 -2.75 -1.96
C PHE A 215 -7.26 -1.70 -1.63
N HIS A 216 -6.91 -0.70 -0.82
CA HIS A 216 -7.85 0.36 -0.47
C HIS A 216 -7.99 1.32 -1.65
N VAL A 217 -9.22 1.54 -2.08
CA VAL A 217 -9.55 2.44 -3.18
C VAL A 217 -9.77 3.84 -2.60
N HIS A 218 -9.17 4.85 -3.23
CA HIS A 218 -9.36 6.23 -2.81
C HIS A 218 -10.85 6.62 -2.89
N PRO A 219 -11.42 7.37 -1.92
CA PRO A 219 -12.84 7.72 -1.90
C PRO A 219 -13.38 8.43 -3.14
N ASP A 220 -12.51 9.12 -3.90
CA ASP A 220 -12.90 9.85 -5.11
C ASP A 220 -12.87 8.97 -6.37
N ILE A 221 -12.57 7.68 -6.22
CA ILE A 221 -12.55 6.70 -7.32
C ILE A 221 -13.77 5.82 -7.26
N ASN A 222 -14.50 5.79 -8.38
CA ASN A 222 -15.63 4.91 -8.54
C ASN A 222 -15.13 3.48 -8.77
N LEU A 223 -15.53 2.55 -7.91
CA LEU A 223 -15.33 1.12 -8.08
C LEU A 223 -16.61 0.48 -8.62
N LEU A 224 -16.53 -0.02 -9.85
CA LEU A 224 -17.64 -0.57 -10.64
C LEU A 224 -17.30 -1.99 -11.10
N GLN A 225 -18.27 -2.69 -11.70
CA GLN A 225 -18.06 -3.92 -12.44
C GLN A 225 -18.38 -3.70 -13.92
N ASP A 226 -17.59 -4.30 -14.82
CA ASP A 226 -17.91 -4.30 -16.25
C ASP A 226 -18.76 -5.52 -16.66
N GLU A 227 -19.06 -5.64 -17.95
CA GLU A 227 -19.88 -6.73 -18.52
C GLU A 227 -19.27 -8.13 -18.35
N HIS A 228 -17.99 -8.22 -17.95
CA HIS A 228 -17.28 -9.46 -17.69
C HIS A 228 -17.00 -9.66 -16.19
N ASP A 229 -17.76 -8.97 -15.33
CA ASP A 229 -17.62 -8.97 -13.87
C ASP A 229 -16.25 -8.52 -13.36
N ARG A 230 -15.45 -7.82 -14.18
CA ARG A 230 -14.14 -7.30 -13.75
C ARG A 230 -14.32 -6.00 -12.99
N LEU A 231 -13.51 -5.82 -11.95
CA LEU A 231 -13.56 -4.60 -11.15
C LEU A 231 -12.90 -3.44 -11.92
N VAL A 232 -13.62 -2.33 -12.07
CA VAL A 232 -13.20 -1.13 -12.78
C VAL A 232 -13.08 0.04 -11.80
N LEU A 233 -11.91 0.66 -11.76
CA LEU A 233 -11.60 1.86 -10.99
C LEU A 233 -11.61 3.06 -11.95
N ALA A 234 -12.61 3.92 -11.84
CA ALA A 234 -12.80 5.08 -12.70
C ALA A 234 -12.71 6.38 -11.90
N ALA A 235 -11.83 7.28 -12.32
CA ALA A 235 -11.83 8.66 -11.85
C ALA A 235 -12.77 9.52 -12.72
N ASP A 236 -13.43 10.51 -12.11
CA ASP A 236 -14.30 11.44 -12.85
C ASP A 236 -13.53 12.22 -13.94
N GLN A 237 -12.29 12.59 -13.64
CA GLN A 237 -11.37 13.25 -14.58
C GLN A 237 -9.99 12.59 -14.49
N GLY A 238 -9.84 11.45 -15.16
CA GLY A 238 -8.58 10.73 -15.21
C GLY A 238 -8.67 9.40 -15.94
N ASP A 239 -7.64 8.59 -15.76
CA ASP A 239 -7.57 7.25 -16.34
C ASP A 239 -8.66 6.31 -15.77
N THR A 240 -8.96 5.24 -16.50
CA THR A 240 -9.72 4.11 -15.96
C THR A 240 -8.80 2.91 -15.85
N TRP A 241 -8.94 2.15 -14.77
CA TRP A 241 -8.13 0.96 -14.51
C TRP A 241 -9.01 -0.26 -14.26
N VAL A 242 -8.67 -1.39 -14.86
CA VAL A 242 -9.33 -2.68 -14.61
C VAL A 242 -8.45 -3.51 -13.70
N PHE A 243 -8.98 -3.96 -12.57
CA PHE A 243 -8.34 -4.88 -11.65
C PHE A 243 -8.73 -6.32 -11.99
N THR A 244 -7.72 -7.20 -12.07
CA THR A 244 -7.90 -8.63 -12.33
C THR A 244 -6.98 -9.44 -11.43
N CYS A 245 -7.38 -10.65 -11.07
CA CYS A 245 -6.55 -11.61 -10.34
C CYS A 245 -6.72 -13.00 -10.95
N ALA A 246 -5.60 -13.72 -11.11
CA ALA A 246 -5.64 -15.11 -11.54
C ALA A 246 -5.95 -16.04 -10.35
N GLY A 247 -6.88 -16.97 -10.53
CA GLY A 247 -7.17 -18.05 -9.57
C GLY A 247 -7.97 -17.63 -8.32
N ILE A 248 -8.21 -16.34 -8.11
CA ILE A 248 -9.01 -15.80 -7.00
C ILE A 248 -9.98 -14.76 -7.54
N VAL A 249 -11.25 -14.89 -7.15
CA VAL A 249 -12.28 -13.88 -7.43
C VAL A 249 -12.10 -12.73 -6.44
N PRO A 250 -11.86 -11.49 -6.90
CA PRO A 250 -11.72 -10.34 -6.01
C PRO A 250 -13.07 -9.95 -5.38
N GLU A 251 -13.07 -9.72 -4.07
CA GLU A 251 -14.24 -9.26 -3.33
C GLU A 251 -14.14 -7.75 -3.05
N VAL A 252 -15.28 -7.08 -2.93
CA VAL A 252 -15.35 -5.65 -2.56
C VAL A 252 -15.90 -5.53 -1.15
N GLU A 253 -15.11 -4.95 -0.25
CA GLU A 253 -15.48 -4.70 1.13
C GLU A 253 -15.58 -3.20 1.43
N GLU A 254 -16.30 -2.84 2.48
CA GLU A 254 -16.27 -1.49 3.04
C GLU A 254 -14.89 -1.16 3.62
N SER A 255 -14.49 0.10 3.52
CA SER A 255 -13.24 0.60 4.05
C SER A 255 -13.42 2.03 4.58
N ILE A 256 -12.42 2.52 5.31
CA ILE A 256 -12.36 3.90 5.79
C ILE A 256 -11.06 4.51 5.30
N TYR A 257 -11.15 5.73 4.80
CA TYR A 257 -10.01 6.57 4.46
C TYR A 257 -9.89 7.68 5.51
N PHE A 258 -8.93 7.54 6.43
CA PHE A 258 -8.73 8.45 7.56
C PHE A 258 -8.08 9.77 7.17
N ALA A 259 -7.24 9.79 6.13
CA ALA A 259 -6.49 10.97 5.70
C ALA A 259 -7.31 12.01 4.90
N GLY A 260 -8.62 12.11 5.13
CA GLY A 260 -9.47 13.14 4.54
C GLY A 260 -9.27 14.50 5.20
N LEU A 261 -9.29 15.59 4.42
CA LEU A 261 -9.12 16.95 4.95
C LEU A 261 -10.22 17.34 5.97
N GLY A 262 -11.44 16.85 5.76
CA GLY A 262 -12.58 17.03 6.68
C GLY A 262 -12.76 15.91 7.70
N GLY A 263 -11.75 15.06 7.87
CA GLY A 263 -11.82 13.85 8.71
C GLY A 263 -12.08 12.56 7.91
N PRO A 264 -12.33 11.44 8.61
CA PRO A 264 -12.48 10.13 7.99
C PRO A 264 -13.64 10.06 6.99
N ARG A 265 -13.38 9.45 5.83
CA ARG A 265 -14.35 9.24 4.75
C ARG A 265 -14.62 7.75 4.56
N ARG A 266 -15.85 7.37 4.27
CA ARG A 266 -16.15 6.02 3.78
C ARG A 266 -15.44 5.79 2.44
N SER A 267 -14.92 4.58 2.26
CA SER A 267 -14.31 4.13 1.01
C SER A 267 -14.62 2.65 0.80
N ARG A 268 -14.02 2.06 -0.23
CA ARG A 268 -14.10 0.64 -0.54
C ARG A 268 -12.70 0.07 -0.67
N GLN A 269 -12.58 -1.23 -0.53
CA GLN A 269 -11.34 -1.96 -0.77
C GLN A 269 -11.62 -3.21 -1.59
N ILE A 270 -10.64 -3.61 -2.38
CA ILE A 270 -10.63 -4.90 -3.07
C ILE A 270 -9.87 -5.87 -2.17
N VAL A 271 -10.42 -7.07 -1.94
CA VAL A 271 -9.83 -8.10 -1.09
C VAL A 271 -9.66 -9.39 -1.88
N LEU A 272 -8.46 -9.95 -1.84
CA LEU A 272 -8.18 -11.31 -2.28
C LEU A 272 -8.04 -12.19 -1.03
N ALA A 273 -9.03 -13.02 -0.77
CA ALA A 273 -9.07 -13.92 0.38
C ALA A 273 -8.80 -15.37 -0.04
N PHE A 274 -7.87 -16.04 0.63
CA PHE A 274 -7.48 -17.42 0.32
C PHE A 274 -6.78 -18.10 1.50
N LYS A 275 -6.59 -19.42 1.40
CA LYS A 275 -5.73 -20.18 2.30
C LYS A 275 -4.35 -20.38 1.70
N ALA A 276 -3.31 -19.99 2.42
CA ALA A 276 -1.93 -20.15 1.96
C ALA A 276 -1.51 -21.62 1.78
N SER A 277 -2.19 -22.57 2.45
CA SER A 277 -1.98 -24.02 2.22
C SER A 277 -2.56 -24.53 0.90
N GLU A 278 -3.51 -23.81 0.30
CA GLU A 278 -4.18 -24.18 -0.96
C GLU A 278 -3.59 -23.37 -2.13
N ILE A 279 -3.39 -22.07 -1.92
CA ILE A 279 -2.82 -21.13 -2.88
C ILE A 279 -1.70 -20.37 -2.18
N SER A 280 -0.43 -20.72 -2.44
CA SER A 280 0.70 -20.04 -1.81
C SER A 280 1.09 -18.72 -2.46
N GLU A 281 0.53 -18.42 -3.63
CA GLU A 281 0.90 -17.27 -4.45
C GLU A 281 -0.28 -16.79 -5.29
N VAL A 282 -0.45 -15.47 -5.38
CA VAL A 282 -1.53 -14.83 -6.13
C VAL A 282 -0.95 -13.78 -7.06
N HIS A 283 -1.49 -13.69 -8.28
CA HIS A 283 -1.07 -12.73 -9.29
C HIS A 283 -2.22 -11.79 -9.63
N TRP A 284 -2.00 -10.50 -9.41
CA TRP A 284 -2.98 -9.46 -9.68
C TRP A 284 -2.43 -8.43 -10.67
N GLN A 285 -3.33 -7.78 -11.38
CA GLN A 285 -2.98 -6.80 -12.40
C GLN A 285 -4.00 -5.66 -12.43
N LEU A 286 -3.47 -4.43 -12.45
CA LEU A 286 -4.18 -3.22 -12.80
C LEU A 286 -3.80 -2.83 -14.24
N THR A 287 -4.78 -2.78 -15.14
CA THR A 287 -4.57 -2.41 -16.54
C THR A 287 -5.31 -1.13 -16.86
N ARG A 288 -4.59 -0.12 -17.35
CA ARG A 288 -5.20 1.11 -17.83
C ARG A 288 -6.02 0.81 -19.08
N THR A 289 -7.28 1.22 -19.07
CA THR A 289 -8.18 1.14 -20.20
C THR A 289 -8.73 2.51 -20.55
N THR A 290 -9.07 2.69 -21.82
CA THR A 290 -9.90 3.80 -22.28
C THR A 290 -11.34 3.30 -22.30
N ILE A 291 -12.22 3.87 -21.47
CA ILE A 291 -13.66 3.64 -21.66
C ILE A 291 -14.04 4.32 -22.98
N ALA A 292 -14.53 3.57 -23.94
CA ALA A 292 -15.15 4.12 -25.14
C ALA A 292 -16.46 4.82 -24.72
N GLY A 293 -16.40 6.10 -24.36
CA GLY A 293 -17.59 6.75 -23.81
C GLY A 293 -17.56 8.26 -23.61
N TYR A 294 -16.48 8.97 -23.95
CA TYR A 294 -16.51 10.43 -24.02
C TYR A 294 -16.13 10.87 -25.44
N PRO A 295 -17.07 11.46 -26.20
CA PRO A 295 -16.71 12.15 -27.42
C PRO A 295 -15.75 13.27 -27.03
N GLU A 296 -14.62 13.37 -27.74
CA GLU A 296 -13.79 14.57 -27.71
C GLU A 296 -14.67 15.75 -28.13
N ASN A 297 -14.97 16.65 -27.20
CA ASN A 297 -15.55 17.93 -27.56
C ASN A 297 -14.45 18.73 -28.24
N ASN A 298 -14.59 18.82 -29.57
CA ASN A 298 -13.90 19.72 -30.48
C ASN A 298 -13.97 21.18 -30.00
#